data_AF-A0A7Y7CHX4-F1
#
_entry.id   AF-A0A7Y7CHX4-F1
#
_cell.length_a   1.000
_cell.length_b   1.000
_cell.length_c   1.000
_cell.angle_alpha   90.00
_cell.angle_beta   90.00
_cell.angle_gamma   90.00
#
_symmetry.space_group_name_H-M   'P 1'
#
loop_
_entity.id
_entity.type
_entity.pdbx_description
1 polymer ?
#
loop_
_entity_poly.entity_id
_entity_poly.type
_entity_poly.pdbx_seq_one_letter_code
_entity_poly.pdbx_strand_id
1 'polypeptide(L)'
;MAVIELVNDQVSLIADTDKTILENTLAAGIPHTHACGGNARCSTCRVYIEEGMVNVCERNEKESILAKQLGLLKQVRLACQTKVKGDVKMRRLVLDKIDEEIILKQDIKRTPRSLGEEKEASILFVDIADYTSFAENTTPYDIVHILNRYFHIAGNIIKKHNGKIIDYYGDGFLAIFG
;
A
#
# COMPACT_ATOMS: atom_id res chain seq x y z
N MET A 1 -11.36 -23.68 -18.94
CA MET A 1 -9.98 -23.19 -18.89
C MET A 1 -10.05 -21.74 -18.46
N ALA A 2 -9.29 -21.35 -17.44
CA ALA A 2 -9.22 -19.97 -16.96
C ALA A 2 -7.84 -19.42 -17.27
N VAL A 3 -7.71 -18.11 -17.47
CA VAL A 3 -6.43 -17.43 -17.65
C VAL A 3 -6.08 -16.63 -16.41
N ILE A 4 -4.86 -16.81 -15.92
CA ILE A 4 -4.27 -15.96 -14.88
C ILE A 4 -3.27 -15.03 -15.57
N GLU A 5 -3.56 -13.73 -15.58
CA GLU A 5 -2.62 -12.68 -16.01
C GLU A 5 -1.90 -12.11 -14.78
N LEU A 6 -0.57 -12.27 -14.74
CA LEU A 6 0.31 -11.71 -13.73
C LEU A 6 0.92 -10.40 -14.25
N VAL A 7 0.35 -9.27 -13.83
CA VAL A 7 0.65 -7.95 -14.39
C VAL A 7 2.11 -7.54 -14.14
N ASN A 8 2.63 -7.79 -12.93
CA ASN A 8 4.00 -7.42 -12.58
C ASN A 8 5.06 -8.42 -13.05
N ASP A 9 4.66 -9.65 -13.38
CA ASP A 9 5.54 -10.64 -14.01
C ASP A 9 5.49 -10.57 -15.55
N GLN A 10 4.51 -9.83 -16.12
CA GLN A 10 4.25 -9.74 -17.56
C GLN A 10 4.03 -11.13 -18.21
N VAL A 11 3.35 -12.02 -17.50
CA VAL A 11 3.08 -13.40 -17.93
C VAL A 11 1.60 -13.71 -17.81
N SER A 12 1.06 -14.40 -18.81
CA SER A 12 -0.26 -15.02 -18.75
C SER A 12 -0.12 -16.54 -18.79
N LEU A 13 -0.83 -17.24 -17.91
CA LEU A 13 -0.82 -18.70 -17.84
C LEU A 13 -2.23 -19.28 -17.88
N ILE A 14 -2.35 -20.47 -18.44
CA ILE A 14 -3.59 -21.24 -18.42
C ILE A 14 -3.68 -21.94 -17.07
N ALA A 15 -4.76 -21.65 -16.33
CA ALA A 15 -4.99 -22.17 -15.01
C ALA A 15 -5.90 -23.40 -15.02
N ASP A 16 -5.48 -24.39 -14.23
CA ASP A 16 -6.29 -25.50 -13.76
C ASP A 16 -7.17 -25.00 -12.60
N THR A 17 -8.49 -25.03 -12.80
CA THR A 17 -9.48 -24.49 -11.86
C THR A 17 -9.60 -25.32 -10.58
N ASP A 18 -9.14 -26.56 -10.59
CA ASP A 18 -9.13 -27.42 -9.39
C ASP A 18 -7.93 -27.12 -8.48
N LYS A 19 -6.91 -26.43 -9.01
CA LYS A 19 -5.71 -26.03 -8.30
C LYS A 19 -5.80 -24.59 -7.79
N THR A 20 -5.01 -24.33 -6.76
CA THR A 20 -4.84 -23.00 -6.19
C THR A 20 -4.02 -22.12 -7.14
N ILE A 21 -4.09 -20.80 -6.94
CA ILE A 21 -3.25 -19.85 -7.66
C ILE A 21 -1.77 -20.16 -7.42
N LEU A 22 -1.39 -20.53 -6.19
CA LEU A 22 -0.01 -20.88 -5.88
C LEU A 22 0.46 -22.08 -6.72
N GLU A 23 -0.32 -23.16 -6.78
CA GLU A 23 0.05 -24.35 -7.55
C GLU A 23 0.15 -24.05 -9.04
N ASN A 24 -0.80 -23.29 -9.61
CA ASN A 24 -0.77 -22.89 -11.02
C ASN A 24 0.46 -22.02 -11.34
N THR A 25 0.79 -21.05 -10.49
CA THR A 25 1.94 -20.16 -10.70
C THR A 25 3.27 -20.89 -10.56
N LEU A 26 3.41 -21.79 -9.58
CA LEU A 26 4.61 -22.63 -9.42
C LEU A 26 4.78 -23.60 -10.60
N ALA A 27 3.70 -24.21 -11.08
CA ALA A 27 3.74 -25.10 -12.25
C ALA A 27 4.16 -24.37 -13.54
N ALA A 28 3.87 -23.07 -13.64
CA ALA A 28 4.32 -22.21 -14.74
C ALA A 28 5.76 -21.68 -14.55
N GLY A 29 6.48 -22.09 -13.51
CA GLY A 29 7.86 -21.67 -13.24
C GLY A 29 7.98 -20.29 -12.60
N ILE A 30 6.88 -19.69 -12.13
CA ILE A 30 6.91 -18.41 -11.41
C ILE A 30 7.40 -18.66 -9.98
N PRO A 31 8.44 -17.95 -9.50
CA PRO A 31 8.98 -18.10 -8.14
C PRO A 31 8.06 -17.44 -7.10
N HIS A 32 6.85 -18.00 -6.93
CA HIS A 32 5.85 -17.46 -6.02
C HIS A 32 6.20 -17.81 -4.57
N THR A 33 6.47 -16.81 -3.74
CA THR A 33 6.90 -17.01 -2.34
C THR A 33 5.83 -17.70 -1.48
N HIS A 34 6.24 -18.68 -0.67
CA HIS A 34 5.33 -19.51 0.13
C HIS A 34 5.99 -20.10 1.40
N ALA A 35 6.54 -19.24 2.27
CA ALA A 35 7.29 -19.60 3.49
C ALA A 35 6.69 -20.75 4.34
N CYS A 36 5.35 -20.82 4.49
CA CYS A 36 4.70 -21.87 5.28
C CYS A 36 4.32 -23.15 4.49
N GLY A 37 4.75 -23.28 3.24
CA GLY A 37 4.39 -24.39 2.36
C GLY A 37 2.92 -24.37 1.90
N GLY A 38 2.29 -23.20 1.86
CA GLY A 38 0.90 -23.07 1.39
C GLY A 38 -0.19 -23.40 2.43
N ASN A 39 0.12 -23.34 3.72
CA ASN A 39 -0.78 -23.71 4.82
C ASN A 39 -1.55 -22.54 5.46
N ALA A 40 -1.53 -21.34 4.85
CA ALA A 40 -2.11 -20.11 5.41
C ALA A 40 -1.61 -19.78 6.84
N ARG A 41 -0.37 -20.13 7.15
CA ARG A 41 0.33 -19.75 8.39
C ARG A 41 1.30 -18.58 8.21
N CYS A 42 1.53 -18.16 6.98
CA CYS A 42 2.29 -16.97 6.61
C CYS A 42 1.46 -16.12 5.64
N SER A 43 1.92 -14.91 5.35
CA SER A 43 1.31 -14.00 4.37
C SER A 43 2.19 -13.75 3.14
N THR A 44 3.16 -14.63 2.85
CA THR A 44 4.13 -14.40 1.77
C THR A 44 3.63 -14.74 0.37
N CYS A 45 2.55 -15.53 0.25
CA CYS A 45 1.91 -15.85 -1.04
C CYS A 45 0.81 -14.86 -1.46
N ARG A 46 0.91 -13.62 -1.01
CA ARG A 46 -0.15 -12.61 -1.22
C ARG A 46 -0.21 -12.21 -2.69
N VAL A 47 -1.44 -12.20 -3.21
CA VAL A 47 -1.77 -11.61 -4.51
C VAL A 47 -2.83 -10.54 -4.35
N TYR A 48 -2.78 -9.52 -5.20
CA TYR A 48 -3.83 -8.53 -5.34
C TYR A 48 -4.59 -8.79 -6.65
N ILE A 49 -5.89 -9.03 -6.56
CA ILE A 49 -6.75 -9.23 -7.72
C ILE A 49 -7.18 -7.85 -8.25
N GLU A 50 -6.67 -7.46 -9.43
CA GLU A 50 -7.04 -6.22 -10.12
C GLU A 50 -8.39 -6.39 -10.82
N GLU A 51 -8.56 -7.49 -11.56
CA GLU A 51 -9.80 -7.81 -12.29
C GLU A 51 -10.17 -9.28 -12.10
N GLY A 52 -11.48 -9.59 -12.20
CA GLY A 52 -11.98 -10.96 -12.05
C GLY A 52 -12.17 -11.40 -10.59
N MET A 53 -12.42 -10.47 -9.66
CA MET A 53 -12.70 -10.83 -8.25
C MET A 53 -13.91 -11.76 -8.08
N VAL A 54 -14.88 -11.71 -9.01
CA VAL A 54 -16.02 -12.64 -9.05
C VAL A 54 -15.63 -14.05 -9.50
N ASN A 55 -14.48 -14.18 -10.15
CA ASN A 55 -13.95 -15.43 -10.71
C ASN A 55 -13.01 -16.16 -9.74
N VAL A 56 -12.88 -15.71 -8.49
CA VAL A 56 -12.14 -16.45 -7.45
C VAL A 56 -13.08 -17.04 -6.42
N CYS A 57 -12.70 -18.16 -5.81
CA CYS A 57 -13.47 -18.72 -4.70
C CYS A 57 -13.52 -17.73 -3.52
N GLU A 58 -14.57 -17.78 -2.71
CA GLU A 58 -14.59 -17.07 -1.43
C GLU A 58 -13.43 -17.53 -0.53
N ARG A 59 -13.08 -16.70 0.46
CA ARG A 59 -12.04 -17.07 1.43
C ARG A 59 -12.49 -18.29 2.21
N ASN A 60 -11.60 -19.27 2.35
CA ASN A 60 -11.82 -20.37 3.27
C ASN A 60 -11.57 -19.91 4.72
N GLU A 61 -11.80 -20.79 5.70
CA GLU A 61 -11.66 -20.47 7.12
C GLU A 61 -10.24 -20.02 7.49
N LYS A 62 -9.21 -20.74 7.04
CA LYS A 62 -7.81 -20.44 7.33
C LYS A 62 -7.40 -19.08 6.76
N GLU A 63 -7.76 -18.82 5.50
CA GLU A 63 -7.51 -17.54 4.85
C GLU A 63 -8.24 -16.40 5.56
N SER A 64 -9.50 -16.61 5.96
CA SER A 64 -10.31 -15.59 6.62
C SER A 64 -9.75 -15.17 7.97
N ILE A 65 -9.26 -16.13 8.76
CA ILE A 65 -8.62 -15.85 10.06
C ILE A 65 -7.37 -14.99 9.85
N LEU A 66 -6.45 -15.42 8.98
CA LEU A 66 -5.21 -14.70 8.75
C LEU A 66 -5.48 -13.33 8.12
N ALA A 67 -6.41 -13.25 7.18
CA ALA A 67 -6.80 -11.99 6.55
C ALA A 67 -7.40 -11.00 7.53
N LYS A 68 -8.19 -11.45 8.52
CA LYS A 68 -8.73 -10.59 9.57
C LYS A 68 -7.63 -10.10 10.52
N GLN A 69 -6.73 -10.99 10.94
CA GLN A 69 -5.59 -10.63 11.79
C GLN A 69 -4.68 -9.59 11.13
N LEU A 70 -4.47 -9.73 9.83
CA LEU A 70 -3.63 -8.84 9.02
C LEU A 70 -4.44 -7.74 8.32
N GLY A 71 -5.71 -7.52 8.65
CA GLY A 71 -6.59 -6.50 8.03
C GLY A 71 -6.49 -6.41 6.50
N LEU A 72 -6.45 -7.55 5.81
CA LEU A 72 -6.29 -7.61 4.36
C LEU A 72 -7.60 -7.21 3.65
N LEU A 73 -7.49 -6.30 2.69
CA LEU A 73 -8.58 -5.92 1.78
C LEU A 73 -9.15 -7.15 1.07
N LYS A 74 -10.41 -7.08 0.61
CA LYS A 74 -11.09 -8.21 -0.04
C LYS A 74 -10.33 -8.70 -1.30
N GLN A 75 -9.75 -7.78 -2.05
CA GLN A 75 -8.94 -8.03 -3.24
C GLN A 75 -7.61 -8.74 -2.94
N VAL A 76 -7.14 -8.68 -1.70
CA VAL A 76 -5.90 -9.34 -1.29
C VAL A 76 -6.21 -10.78 -0.91
N ARG A 77 -5.64 -11.70 -1.66
CA ARG A 77 -5.88 -13.13 -1.48
C ARG A 77 -4.60 -13.86 -1.16
N LEU A 78 -4.72 -14.95 -0.42
CA LEU A 78 -3.62 -15.90 -0.26
C LEU A 78 -3.65 -16.85 -1.45
N ALA A 79 -2.65 -16.77 -2.32
CA ALA A 79 -2.58 -17.60 -3.51
C ALA A 79 -2.66 -19.09 -3.19
N CYS A 80 -2.13 -19.51 -2.04
CA CYS A 80 -2.20 -20.91 -1.58
C CYS A 80 -3.59 -21.39 -1.16
N GLN A 81 -4.55 -20.50 -0.93
CA GLN A 81 -5.91 -20.85 -0.52
C GLN A 81 -6.96 -20.51 -1.58
N THR A 82 -6.57 -19.77 -2.61
CA THR A 82 -7.49 -19.20 -3.60
C THR A 82 -7.44 -20.02 -4.87
N LYS A 83 -8.61 -20.46 -5.35
CA LYS A 83 -8.79 -21.11 -6.65
C LYS A 83 -9.49 -20.15 -7.61
N VAL A 84 -9.14 -20.25 -8.89
CA VAL A 84 -9.79 -19.49 -9.97
C VAL A 84 -10.88 -20.34 -10.62
N LYS A 85 -11.98 -19.68 -11.00
CA LYS A 85 -13.14 -20.26 -11.70
C LYS A 85 -13.31 -19.69 -13.10
N GLY A 86 -12.59 -18.62 -13.41
CA GLY A 86 -12.59 -17.90 -14.68
C GLY A 86 -11.38 -16.98 -14.74
N ASP A 87 -11.32 -16.12 -15.76
CA ASP A 87 -10.16 -15.28 -16.01
C ASP A 87 -9.96 -14.25 -14.90
N VAL A 88 -8.70 -14.07 -14.49
CA VAL A 88 -8.30 -13.15 -13.45
C VAL A 88 -7.03 -12.41 -13.83
N LYS A 89 -7.00 -11.13 -13.48
CA LYS A 89 -5.81 -10.29 -13.58
C LYS A 89 -5.35 -9.93 -12.19
N MET A 90 -4.08 -10.21 -11.90
CA MET A 90 -3.56 -10.06 -10.54
C MET A 90 -2.09 -9.69 -10.52
N ARG A 91 -1.63 -9.25 -9.34
CA ARG A 91 -0.22 -8.98 -9.04
C ARG A 91 0.24 -9.81 -7.86
N ARG A 92 1.48 -10.31 -7.90
CA ARG A 92 2.15 -10.81 -6.69
C ARG A 92 2.57 -9.62 -5.82
N LEU A 93 2.30 -9.70 -4.52
CA LEU A 93 2.66 -8.65 -3.56
C LEU A 93 4.00 -8.91 -2.86
N VAL A 94 4.59 -10.07 -3.11
CA VAL A 94 5.89 -10.51 -2.60
C VAL A 94 6.63 -11.10 -3.79
N LEU A 95 7.65 -10.39 -4.27
CA LEU A 95 8.34 -10.75 -5.50
C LEU A 95 9.62 -11.52 -5.23
N ASP A 96 10.33 -11.15 -4.17
CA ASP A 96 11.66 -11.67 -3.88
C ASP A 96 11.90 -11.84 -2.37
N LYS A 97 13.16 -12.18 -2.04
CA LYS A 97 13.62 -12.39 -0.67
C LYS A 97 13.60 -11.11 0.17
N ILE A 98 13.78 -9.94 -0.44
CA ILE A 98 13.77 -8.67 0.28
C ILE A 98 12.33 -8.40 0.75
N ASP A 99 11.35 -8.56 -0.13
CA ASP A 99 9.93 -8.47 0.25
C ASP A 99 9.58 -9.47 1.35
N GLU A 100 10.00 -10.72 1.19
CA GLU A 100 9.78 -11.78 2.17
C GLU A 100 10.37 -11.42 3.53
N GLU A 101 11.63 -10.97 3.59
CA GLU A 101 12.27 -10.55 4.82
C GLU A 101 11.56 -9.36 5.48
N ILE A 102 11.13 -8.37 4.71
CA ILE A 102 10.41 -7.22 5.26
C ILE A 102 9.09 -7.68 5.90
N ILE A 103 8.40 -8.63 5.28
CA ILE A 103 7.13 -9.16 5.76
C ILE A 103 7.32 -10.02 7.01
N LEU A 104 8.38 -10.83 7.06
CA LEU A 104 8.66 -11.73 8.18
C LEU A 104 9.27 -11.00 9.39
N LYS A 105 10.06 -9.94 9.17
CA LYS A 105 10.66 -9.12 10.25
C LYS A 105 9.68 -8.14 10.88
N GLN A 106 8.54 -7.86 10.26
CA GLN A 106 7.51 -7.01 10.83
C GLN A 106 6.64 -7.81 11.81
N ASP A 107 6.87 -7.57 13.11
CA ASP A 107 6.01 -8.03 14.19
C ASP A 107 4.53 -7.78 13.89
N ILE A 108 3.70 -8.81 14.13
CA ILE A 108 2.23 -8.86 14.02
C ILE A 108 1.52 -7.70 14.77
N LYS A 109 2.26 -6.91 15.56
CA LYS A 109 1.78 -5.77 16.36
C LYS A 109 1.68 -4.44 15.62
N ARG A 110 2.25 -4.28 14.42
CA ARG A 110 2.04 -3.06 13.63
C ARG A 110 0.87 -3.27 12.68
N THR A 111 0.02 -2.24 12.63
CA THR A 111 -1.12 -2.12 11.73
C THR A 111 -0.79 -2.72 10.36
N PRO A 112 -1.72 -3.47 9.75
CA PRO A 112 -1.56 -4.00 8.41
C PRO A 112 -0.90 -2.98 7.51
N ARG A 113 0.13 -3.38 6.76
CA ARG A 113 0.53 -2.62 5.58
C ARG A 113 -0.71 -2.60 4.67
N SER A 114 -1.50 -1.54 4.81
CA SER A 114 -2.32 -1.02 3.72
C SER A 114 -1.43 -1.05 2.49
N LEU A 115 -1.94 -1.57 1.38
CA LEU A 115 -1.19 -1.75 0.13
C LEU A 115 -0.77 -0.42 -0.53
N GLY A 116 -0.75 0.67 0.24
CA GLY A 116 -1.20 1.94 -0.25
C GLY A 116 -2.69 1.87 -0.58
N GLU A 117 -3.35 3.01 -0.47
CA GLU A 117 -4.56 3.25 -1.23
C GLU A 117 -4.24 4.36 -2.22
N GLU A 118 -4.70 4.22 -3.45
CA GLU A 118 -4.68 5.33 -4.39
C GLU A 118 -5.81 6.27 -4.00
N LYS A 119 -5.47 7.55 -3.81
CA LYS A 119 -6.42 8.59 -3.43
C LYS A 119 -6.18 9.82 -4.29
N GLU A 120 -7.28 10.42 -4.73
CA GLU A 120 -7.23 11.77 -5.27
C GLU A 120 -6.92 12.73 -4.12
N ALA A 121 -5.79 13.43 -4.24
CA ALA A 121 -5.34 14.39 -3.25
C ALA A 121 -4.95 15.70 -3.93
N SER A 122 -5.19 16.81 -3.24
CA SER A 122 -4.69 18.13 -3.64
C SER A 122 -3.51 18.50 -2.75
N ILE A 123 -2.42 18.95 -3.37
CA ILE A 123 -1.22 19.40 -2.67
C ILE A 123 -1.12 20.91 -2.79
N LEU A 124 -0.95 21.58 -1.65
CA LEU A 124 -0.71 23.01 -1.56
C LEU A 124 0.72 23.26 -1.10
N PHE A 125 1.45 24.04 -1.89
CA PHE A 125 2.75 24.60 -1.54
C PHE A 125 2.55 26.08 -1.25
N VAL A 126 3.06 26.53 -0.10
CA VAL A 126 2.99 27.94 0.29
C VAL A 126 4.40 28.39 0.68
N ASP A 127 4.74 29.61 0.27
CA ASP A 127 6.00 30.27 0.59
C ASP A 127 5.72 31.75 0.89
N ILE A 128 6.55 32.39 1.71
CA ILE A 128 6.35 33.80 2.06
C ILE A 128 7.09 34.66 1.02
N ALA A 129 6.33 35.51 0.32
CA ALA A 129 6.91 36.41 -0.66
C ALA A 129 7.95 37.34 -0.01
N ASP A 130 9.07 37.54 -0.70
CA ASP A 130 10.19 38.39 -0.28
C ASP A 130 10.80 38.03 1.09
N TYR A 131 10.61 36.79 1.56
CA TYR A 131 11.09 36.37 2.88
C TYR A 131 12.61 36.51 3.05
N THR A 132 13.40 36.22 2.01
CA THR A 132 14.87 36.32 2.09
C THR A 132 15.31 37.72 2.49
N SER A 133 14.81 38.75 1.80
CA SER A 133 15.15 40.14 2.11
C SER A 133 14.63 40.58 3.48
N PHE A 134 13.47 40.07 3.90
CA PHE A 134 12.96 40.28 5.25
C PHE A 134 13.87 39.64 6.31
N ALA A 135 14.30 38.40 6.10
CA ALA A 135 15.12 37.64 7.03
C ALA A 135 16.53 38.24 7.21
N GLU A 136 17.13 38.76 6.14
CA GLU A 136 18.46 39.40 6.20
C GLU A 136 18.48 40.67 7.06
N ASN A 137 17.36 41.36 7.18
CA ASN A 137 17.23 42.62 7.92
C ASN A 137 16.56 42.47 9.29
N THR A 138 16.26 41.24 9.72
CA THR A 138 15.49 40.96 10.93
C THR A 138 16.28 40.08 11.89
N THR A 139 16.09 40.26 13.20
CA THR A 139 16.79 39.42 14.18
C THR A 139 16.28 37.97 14.11
N PRO A 140 17.13 36.97 14.39
CA PRO A 140 16.70 35.57 14.41
C PRO A 140 15.53 35.31 15.38
N TYR A 141 15.48 36.03 16.51
CA TYR A 141 14.39 35.92 17.48
C TYR A 141 13.05 36.33 16.86
N ASP A 142 13.03 37.49 16.22
CA ASP A 142 11.80 38.04 15.63
C ASP A 142 11.33 37.18 14.43
N ILE A 143 12.26 36.68 13.62
CA ILE A 143 11.96 35.74 12.52
C ILE A 143 11.23 34.51 13.05
N VAL A 144 11.81 33.83 14.05
CA VAL A 144 11.22 32.63 14.64
C VAL A 144 9.86 32.95 15.26
N HIS A 145 9.72 34.09 15.93
CA HIS A 145 8.45 34.53 16.50
C HIS A 145 7.37 34.70 15.43
N ILE A 146 7.70 35.35 14.32
CA ILE A 146 6.77 35.61 13.21
C ILE A 146 6.38 34.31 12.51
N LEU A 147 7.35 33.45 12.18
CA LEU A 147 7.08 32.17 11.53
C LEU A 147 6.19 31.26 12.39
N ASN A 148 6.48 31.14 13.67
CA ASN A 148 5.65 30.33 14.58
C ASN A 148 4.20 30.81 14.63
N ARG A 149 3.99 32.12 14.63
CA ARG A 149 2.63 32.70 14.59
C ARG A 149 1.95 32.44 13.25
N TYR A 150 2.66 32.65 12.14
CA TYR A 150 2.16 32.40 10.79
C TYR A 150 1.73 30.94 10.63
N PHE A 151 2.61 29.99 10.95
CA PHE A 151 2.32 28.55 10.87
C PHE A 151 1.19 28.12 11.81
N HIS A 152 1.08 28.71 13.00
CA HIS A 152 -0.04 28.42 13.89
C HIS A 152 -1.39 28.83 13.27
N ILE A 153 -1.46 30.03 12.68
CA ILE A 153 -2.67 30.54 12.05
C ILE A 153 -2.99 29.73 10.80
N ALA A 154 -2.02 29.55 9.90
CA ALA A 154 -2.19 28.80 8.66
C ALA A 154 -2.59 27.34 8.94
N GLY A 155 -1.92 26.68 9.88
CA GLY A 155 -2.22 25.31 10.29
C GLY A 155 -3.64 25.13 10.82
N ASN A 156 -4.15 26.09 11.60
CA ASN A 156 -5.53 26.06 12.07
C ASN A 156 -6.54 26.19 10.91
N ILE A 157 -6.26 27.03 9.91
CA ILE A 157 -7.10 27.18 8.71
C ILE A 157 -7.07 25.88 7.89
N ILE A 158 -5.89 25.34 7.61
CA ILE A 158 -5.71 24.10 6.84
C ILE A 158 -6.48 22.96 7.50
N LYS A 159 -6.31 22.79 8.82
CA LYS A 159 -7.02 21.76 9.58
C LYS A 159 -8.54 21.95 9.56
N LYS A 160 -9.02 23.20 9.64
CA LYS A 160 -10.46 23.52 9.53
C LYS A 160 -11.05 23.10 8.18
N HIS A 161 -10.25 23.11 7.12
CA HIS A 161 -10.62 22.67 5.78
C HIS A 161 -10.20 21.21 5.48
N ASN A 162 -10.05 20.39 6.53
CA ASN A 162 -9.67 18.96 6.44
C ASN A 162 -8.33 18.70 5.74
N GLY A 163 -7.46 19.71 5.66
CA GLY A 163 -6.09 19.55 5.21
C GLY A 163 -5.16 19.17 6.36
N LYS A 164 -3.97 18.70 5.99
CA LYS A 164 -2.89 18.41 6.94
C LYS A 164 -1.57 18.96 6.39
N ILE A 165 -0.88 19.75 7.21
CA ILE A 165 0.53 20.08 6.92
C ILE A 165 1.35 18.82 7.15
N ILE A 166 2.10 18.40 6.12
CA ILE A 166 2.96 17.21 6.20
C ILE A 166 4.43 17.58 6.35
N ASP A 167 4.83 18.79 5.96
CA ASP A 167 6.20 19.26 6.13
C ASP A 167 6.29 20.79 6.18
N TYR A 168 7.35 21.30 6.82
CA TYR A 168 7.74 22.72 6.87
C TYR A 168 9.15 22.86 6.30
N TYR A 169 9.38 23.83 5.42
CA TYR A 169 10.69 24.04 4.78
C TYR A 169 10.98 25.54 4.69
N GLY A 170 11.86 26.01 5.56
CA GLY A 170 12.16 27.43 5.66
C GLY A 170 10.94 28.24 6.14
N ASP A 171 10.52 29.19 5.33
CA ASP A 171 9.35 30.05 5.52
C ASP A 171 8.06 29.47 4.90
N GLY A 172 8.18 28.40 4.14
CA GLY A 172 7.07 27.70 3.51
C GLY A 172 6.62 26.42 4.21
N PHE A 173 5.51 25.86 3.73
CA PHE A 173 5.02 24.55 4.15
C PHE A 173 4.26 23.85 3.04
N LEU A 174 4.14 22.52 3.15
CA LEU A 174 3.36 21.69 2.23
C LEU A 174 2.18 21.08 2.99
N ALA A 175 0.98 21.31 2.46
CA ALA A 175 -0.26 20.73 2.96
C ALA A 175 -0.89 19.80 1.93
N ILE A 176 -1.50 18.73 2.42
CA ILE A 176 -2.29 17.77 1.64
C ILE A 176 -3.76 17.84 2.05
N PHE A 177 -4.65 17.71 1.07
CA PHE A 177 -6.09 17.63 1.22
C PHE A 177 -6.62 16.41 0.46
N GLY A 178 -7.62 15.71 1.01
CA GLY A 178 -8.17 14.48 0.43
C GLY A 178 -7.99 13.25 1.32
#